data_AF-C0KKX0-F1
#
_entry.id   AF-C0KKX0-F1
#
_cell.length_a   1.000
_cell.length_b   1.000
_cell.length_c   1.000
_cell.angle_alpha   90.00
_cell.angle_beta   90.00
_cell.angle_gamma   90.00
#
_symmetry.space_group_name_H-M   'P 1'
#
loop_
_entity.id
_entity.type
_entity.pdbx_description
1 polymer ?
#
loop_
_entity_poly.entity_id
_entity_poly.type
_entity_poly.pdbx_seq_one_letter_code
_entity_poly.pdbx_strand_id
1 'polypeptide(L)'
;STGAAKAVGKVIPALNGKCTGMALRVPTPNVSVVDLTARLEKPAKYEDIKAAVKKAAEGPMKGILGYTEDEVVSSDFNGDT
;
A
#
# COMPACT_ATOMS: atom_id res chain seq x y z
N SER A 1 -7.81 -16.36 4.68
CA SER A 1 -8.52 -15.12 4.32
C SER A 1 -8.08 -14.01 5.29
N THR A 2 -8.18 -12.74 4.91
CA THR A 2 -7.76 -11.60 5.75
C THR A 2 -8.91 -10.61 5.94
N GLY A 3 -8.97 -9.97 7.11
CA GLY A 3 -9.94 -8.92 7.43
C GLY A 3 -9.52 -7.52 6.94
N ALA A 4 -8.25 -7.34 6.53
CA ALA A 4 -7.69 -6.03 6.20
C ALA A 4 -8.48 -5.30 5.10
N ALA A 5 -8.78 -5.98 3.99
CA ALA A 5 -9.55 -5.38 2.90
C ALA A 5 -10.98 -4.97 3.31
N LYS A 6 -11.60 -5.70 4.24
CA LYS A 6 -12.91 -5.34 4.80
C LYS A 6 -12.80 -4.13 5.74
N ALA A 7 -11.70 -4.01 6.47
CA ALA A 7 -11.45 -2.88 7.37
C ALA A 7 -11.26 -1.56 6.59
N VAL A 8 -10.63 -1.61 5.41
CA VAL A 8 -10.51 -0.44 4.52
C VAL A 8 -11.89 0.16 4.22
N GLY A 9 -12.90 -0.68 3.94
CA GLY A 9 -14.27 -0.23 3.71
C GLY A 9 -14.93 0.45 4.91
N LYS A 10 -14.49 0.17 6.14
CA LYS A 10 -14.98 0.83 7.34
C LYS A 10 -14.34 2.21 7.56
N VAL A 11 -13.05 2.33 7.26
CA VAL A 11 -12.28 3.59 7.41
C VAL A 11 -12.55 4.54 6.26
N ILE A 12 -12.74 4.00 5.06
CA ILE A 12 -13.04 4.75 3.83
C ILE A 12 -14.39 4.24 3.30
N PRO A 13 -15.52 4.82 3.73
CA PRO A 13 -16.86 4.32 3.39
C PRO A 13 -17.12 4.19 1.88
N ALA A 14 -16.50 5.05 1.06
CA ALA A 14 -16.60 5.00 -0.40
C ALA A 14 -16.02 3.70 -1.02
N LEU A 15 -15.18 2.98 -0.29
CA LEU A 15 -14.57 1.69 -0.67
C LEU A 15 -15.27 0.49 -0.04
N ASN A 16 -16.35 0.69 0.73
CA ASN A 16 -17.06 -0.41 1.36
C ASN A 16 -17.61 -1.39 0.31
N GLY A 17 -17.33 -2.68 0.52
CA GLY A 17 -17.69 -3.75 -0.42
C GLY A 17 -16.90 -3.77 -1.73
N LYS A 18 -15.97 -2.82 -1.98
CA LYS A 18 -15.17 -2.76 -3.22
C LYS A 18 -13.80 -3.41 -3.10
N CYS A 19 -13.29 -3.59 -1.88
CA CYS A 19 -12.00 -4.20 -1.63
C CYS A 19 -12.16 -5.61 -1.05
N THR A 20 -11.38 -6.55 -1.58
CA THR A 20 -11.20 -7.90 -1.03
C THR A 20 -9.73 -8.28 -1.15
N GLY A 21 -9.31 -9.34 -0.47
CA GLY A 21 -7.91 -9.78 -0.52
C GLY A 21 -7.67 -11.11 0.14
N MET A 22 -6.50 -11.67 -0.15
CA MET A 22 -5.94 -12.84 0.52
C MET A 22 -4.62 -12.47 1.19
N ALA A 23 -4.13 -13.35 2.06
CA ALA A 23 -2.83 -13.21 2.69
C ALA A 23 -2.12 -14.57 2.61
N LEU A 24 -0.84 -14.53 2.25
CA LEU A 24 0.04 -15.67 2.24
C LEU A 24 1.11 -15.46 3.31
N ARG A 25 1.34 -16.48 4.14
CA ARG A 25 2.44 -16.48 5.11
C ARG A 25 3.66 -17.13 4.48
N VAL A 26 4.81 -16.50 4.65
CA VAL A 26 6.11 -16.94 4.13
C VAL A 26 7.11 -17.06 5.28
N PRO A 27 8.21 -17.83 5.16
CA PRO A 27 9.17 -18.03 6.24
C PRO A 27 10.13 -16.83 6.39
N THR A 28 9.57 -15.65 6.68
CA THR A 28 10.31 -14.42 6.98
C THR A 28 9.88 -13.93 8.36
N PRO A 29 10.81 -13.63 9.28
CA PRO A 29 10.47 -13.31 10.67
C PRO A 29 9.77 -11.96 10.82
N ASN A 30 10.07 -10.99 9.95
CA ASN A 30 9.50 -9.65 10.01
C ASN A 30 9.44 -9.01 8.61
N VAL A 31 8.70 -7.91 8.51
CA VAL A 31 8.34 -7.19 7.29
C VAL A 31 7.35 -7.96 6.43
N SER A 32 6.44 -7.22 5.82
CA SER A 32 5.38 -7.75 4.97
C SER A 32 5.20 -6.84 3.77
N VAL A 33 4.58 -7.37 2.72
CA VAL A 33 4.28 -6.63 1.49
C VAL A 33 2.79 -6.65 1.22
N VAL A 34 2.26 -5.51 0.76
CA VAL A 34 0.92 -5.41 0.20
C VAL A 34 1.05 -5.28 -1.31
N ASP A 35 0.54 -6.27 -2.03
CA ASP A 35 0.33 -6.19 -3.48
C ASP A 35 -1.12 -5.77 -3.75
N LEU A 36 -1.29 -4.53 -4.23
CA LEU A 36 -2.60 -3.95 -4.52
C LEU A 36 -2.81 -3.86 -6.03
N THR A 37 -3.74 -4.67 -6.55
CA THR A 37 -4.29 -4.50 -7.89
C THR A 37 -5.67 -3.86 -7.83
N ALA A 38 -5.88 -2.75 -8.54
CA ALA A 38 -7.14 -2.02 -8.55
C ALA A 38 -7.54 -1.58 -9.97
N ARG A 39 -8.86 -1.44 -10.19
CA ARG A 39 -9.41 -0.80 -11.39
C ARG A 39 -9.70 0.66 -11.08
N LEU A 40 -9.03 1.55 -11.81
CA LEU A 40 -9.23 3.00 -11.66
C LEU A 40 -10.42 3.46 -12.50
N GLU A 41 -11.18 4.42 -11.98
CA GLU A 41 -12.28 5.06 -12.72
C GLU A 41 -11.75 5.85 -13.92
N LYS A 42 -10.60 6.52 -13.73
CA LYS A 42 -9.90 7.25 -14.79
C LYS A 42 -8.59 6.51 -15.12
N PRO A 43 -8.28 6.29 -16.40
CA PRO A 43 -6.98 5.76 -16.78
C PRO A 43 -5.86 6.67 -16.27
N ALA A 44 -4.79 6.07 -15.77
CA ALA A 44 -3.60 6.77 -15.30
C ALA A 44 -2.36 6.02 -15.79
N LYS A 45 -1.29 6.76 -16.10
CA LYS A 45 0.01 6.13 -16.38
C LYS A 45 0.69 5.76 -15.08
N TYR A 46 1.60 4.80 -15.15
CA TYR A 46 2.40 4.37 -14.01
C TYR A 46 3.16 5.53 -13.36
N GLU A 47 3.77 6.40 -14.17
CA GLU A 47 4.49 7.58 -13.69
C GLU A 47 3.57 8.57 -12.94
N ASP A 48 2.32 8.73 -13.38
CA ASP A 48 1.36 9.62 -12.71
C ASP A 48 0.98 9.07 -11.32
N ILE A 49 0.84 7.74 -11.21
CA ILE A 49 0.56 7.06 -9.94
C ILE A 49 1.76 7.21 -9.01
N LYS A 50 2.98 6.92 -9.47
CA LYS A 50 4.22 7.10 -8.70
C LYS A 50 4.34 8.53 -8.18
N ALA A 51 4.17 9.52 -9.05
CA ALA A 51 4.25 10.93 -8.68
C ALA A 51 3.21 11.32 -7.64
N ALA A 52 1.97 10.80 -7.74
CA ALA A 52 0.92 11.05 -6.76
C ALA A 52 1.26 10.45 -5.38
N VAL A 53 1.79 9.22 -5.35
CA VAL A 53 2.20 8.55 -4.10
C VAL A 53 3.38 9.28 -3.46
N LYS A 54 4.41 9.64 -4.24
CA LYS A 54 5.56 10.41 -3.76
C LYS A 54 5.14 11.76 -3.18
N LYS A 55 4.27 12.50 -3.88
CA LYS A 55 3.74 13.78 -3.38
C LYS A 55 2.94 13.63 -2.09
N ALA A 56 2.17 12.55 -1.94
CA ALA A 56 1.44 12.27 -0.71
C ALA A 56 2.40 11.98 0.46
N ALA A 57 3.42 11.16 0.22
CA ALA A 57 4.47 10.80 1.17
C ALA A 57 5.26 12.03 1.65
N GLU A 58 5.62 12.93 0.74
CA GLU A 58 6.37 14.15 1.06
C GLU A 58 5.49 15.26 1.66
N GLY A 59 4.16 15.13 1.56
CA GLY A 59 3.19 16.14 1.96
C GLY A 59 2.25 15.67 3.06
N PRO A 60 0.95 15.49 2.77
CA PRO A 60 -0.08 15.26 3.79
C PRO A 60 0.09 13.96 4.58
N MET A 61 0.84 12.99 4.07
CA MET A 61 1.11 11.71 4.74
C MET A 61 2.55 11.59 5.24
N LYS A 62 3.26 12.70 5.37
CA LYS A 62 4.64 12.71 5.86
C LYS A 62 4.72 12.11 7.27
N GLY A 63 5.64 11.16 7.46
CA GLY A 63 5.80 10.40 8.70
C GLY A 63 4.78 9.27 8.88
N ILE A 64 3.97 8.97 7.86
CA ILE A 64 3.06 7.82 7.82
C ILE A 64 3.30 6.99 6.55
N LEU A 65 3.54 7.65 5.43
CA LEU A 65 3.85 7.03 4.14
C LEU A 65 5.27 7.38 3.71
N GLY A 66 6.09 6.35 3.50
CA GLY A 66 7.40 6.46 2.85
C GLY A 66 7.34 6.19 1.34
N TYR A 67 8.37 6.61 0.62
CA TYR A 67 8.54 6.35 -0.82
C TYR A 67 10.02 6.15 -1.13
N THR A 68 10.36 5.10 -1.87
CA THR A 68 11.74 4.83 -2.33
C THR A 68 11.74 4.33 -3.77
N GLU A 69 12.82 4.62 -4.50
CA GLU A 69 13.11 4.06 -5.84
C GLU A 69 14.37 3.19 -5.83
N ASP A 70 14.96 2.96 -4.65
CA ASP A 70 16.15 2.15 -4.49
C ASP A 70 15.82 0.65 -4.61
N GLU A 71 16.80 -0.15 -5.03
CA GLU A 71 16.68 -1.60 -5.08
C GLU A 71 16.80 -2.22 -3.68
N VAL A 72 15.69 -2.21 -2.94
CA VAL A 72 15.61 -2.67 -1.55
C VAL A 72 14.97 -4.05 -1.42
N VAL A 73 15.27 -4.73 -0.32
CA VAL A 73 14.68 -6.00 0.09
C VAL A 73 13.91 -5.87 1.41
N SER A 74 13.16 -6.91 1.80
CA SER A 74 12.32 -6.85 3.01
C SER A 74 13.10 -6.48 4.27
N SER A 75 14.32 -6.96 4.43
CA SER A 75 15.13 -6.70 5.63
C SER A 75 15.49 -5.23 5.82
N ASP A 76 15.58 -4.45 4.74
CA ASP A 76 15.95 -3.03 4.77
C ASP A 76 14.87 -2.16 5.46
N PHE A 77 13.64 -2.66 5.53
CA PHE A 77 12.51 -1.99 6.19
C PHE A 77 12.33 -2.37 7.67
N ASN A 78 13.24 -3.16 8.26
CA ASN A 78 13.16 -3.45 9.68
C ASN A 78 13.46 -2.21 10.53
N GLY A 79 12.53 -1.84 11.40
CA GLY A 79 12.68 -0.69 12.29
C GLY A 79 12.30 0.65 11.66
N ASP A 80 11.75 0.64 10.44
CA ASP A 80 11.12 1.80 9.80
C ASP A 80 9.85 2.23 10.57
N THR A 81 9.61 3.54 10.67
CA THR A 81 8.53 4.14 11.48
C THR A 81 7.82 5.27 10.77
#